data_AF-A0A6P0Y8V0-F1
#
_entry.id   AF-A0A6P0Y8V0-F1
#
_cell.length_a   1.000
_cell.length_b   1.000
_cell.length_c   1.000
_cell.angle_alpha   90.00
_cell.angle_beta   90.00
_cell.angle_gamma   90.00
#
_symmetry.space_group_name_H-M   'P 1'
#
loop_
_entity.id
_entity.type
_entity.pdbx_description
1 polymer ?
#
loop_
_entity_poly.entity_id
_entity_poly.type
_entity_poly.pdbx_seq_one_letter_code
_entity_poly.pdbx_strand_id
1 'polypeptide(L)'
;MKWDGNIEYLEEIPYKWKNQTTGQRQASMRNIVCQVVKLAEFFECAIAIESLDFTKKKSKMSEEGKVYNEMLSNFSTGMFREAILSRCRRFGVELIKVNPAFTSVIGMINYMAKYGLNSGTAAALVIGRRALKLSEKIPQCLLRPEDVNKHDWSHWRRV
;
A
#
# COMPACT_ATOMS: atom_id res chain seq x y z
N MET A 1 -1.92 14.44 -1.19
CA MET A 1 -2.62 13.93 -2.41
C MET A 1 -3.79 14.87 -2.58
N LYS A 2 -4.03 15.34 -3.79
CA LYS A 2 -5.15 16.24 -4.06
C LYS A 2 -6.49 15.50 -3.92
N TRP A 3 -7.58 16.25 -3.80
CA TRP A 3 -8.93 15.71 -3.67
C TRP A 3 -9.38 14.88 -4.89
N ASP A 4 -8.82 15.13 -6.08
CA ASP A 4 -9.04 14.36 -7.31
C ASP A 4 -8.23 13.05 -7.36
N GLY A 5 -7.43 12.80 -6.32
CA GLY A 5 -6.58 11.63 -6.16
C GLY A 5 -5.29 11.66 -6.99
N ASN A 6 -4.87 12.83 -7.46
CA ASN A 6 -3.56 13.02 -8.08
C ASN A 6 -2.46 13.32 -7.05
N ILE A 7 -1.22 12.98 -7.41
CA ILE A 7 -0.05 13.23 -6.56
C ILE A 7 0.12 14.75 -6.39
N GLU A 8 0.38 15.15 -5.15
CA GLU A 8 0.66 16.54 -4.78
C GLU A 8 2.07 16.67 -4.22
N TYR A 9 2.42 15.71 -3.37
CA TYR A 9 3.73 15.56 -2.77
C TYR A 9 4.12 14.08 -2.86
N LEU A 10 5.40 13.82 -3.14
CA LEU A 10 5.98 12.49 -3.19
C LEU A 10 7.32 12.50 -2.48
N GLU A 11 7.45 11.65 -1.47
CA GLU A 11 8.70 11.37 -0.76
C GLU A 11 8.82 9.87 -0.57
N GLU A 12 9.99 9.32 -0.91
CA GLU A 12 10.34 7.93 -0.62
C GLU A 12 11.26 7.89 0.60
N ILE A 13 10.80 7.24 1.68
CA ILE A 13 11.59 7.13 2.90
C ILE A 13 12.51 5.90 2.77
N PRO A 14 13.83 6.08 2.72
CA PRO A 14 14.75 4.97 2.59
C PRO A 14 14.73 4.11 3.85
N TYR A 15 14.81 2.80 3.67
CA TYR A 15 14.94 1.84 4.76
C TYR A 15 16.13 0.91 4.51
N LYS A 16 16.76 0.45 5.60
CA LYS A 16 17.86 -0.51 5.54
C LYS A 16 17.51 -1.71 6.41
N TRP A 17 17.27 -2.87 5.79
CA TRP A 17 17.01 -4.11 6.53
C TRP A 17 18.20 -5.08 6.54
N LYS A 18 19.13 -4.95 5.57
CA LYS A 18 20.31 -5.82 5.46
C LYS A 18 21.32 -5.51 6.58
N ASN A 19 21.93 -6.56 7.12
CA ASN A 19 22.98 -6.50 8.16
C ASN A 19 22.54 -5.80 9.46
N GLN A 20 21.28 -5.97 9.86
CA GLN A 20 20.76 -5.42 11.12
C GLN A 20 20.24 -6.51 12.05
N THR A 21 20.43 -6.32 13.36
CA THR A 21 19.78 -7.15 14.37
C THR A 21 18.27 -6.91 14.38
N THR A 22 17.51 -7.82 14.97
CA THR A 22 16.06 -7.65 15.13
C THR A 22 15.73 -6.34 15.84
N GLY A 23 16.39 -6.01 16.97
CA GLY A 23 16.18 -4.75 17.69
C GLY A 23 16.48 -3.50 16.87
N GLN A 24 17.55 -3.50 16.06
CA GLN A 24 17.88 -2.40 15.16
C GLN A 24 16.81 -2.20 14.07
N ARG A 25 16.28 -3.30 13.51
CA ARG A 25 15.16 -3.25 12.57
C ARG A 25 13.91 -2.66 13.22
N GLN A 26 13.61 -3.03 14.46
CA GLN A 26 12.47 -2.47 15.19
C GLN A 26 12.61 -0.96 15.43
N ALA A 27 13.79 -0.51 15.87
CA ALA A 27 14.06 0.91 16.09
C ALA A 27 13.96 1.71 14.78
N SER A 28 14.56 1.19 13.70
CA SER A 28 14.48 1.81 12.36
C SER A 28 13.04 1.91 11.87
N MET A 29 12.24 0.85 12.03
CA MET A 29 10.82 0.86 11.68
C MET A 29 10.04 1.91 12.47
N ARG A 30 10.26 2.00 13.79
CA ARG A 30 9.58 2.99 14.64
C ARG A 30 9.95 4.42 14.25
N ASN A 31 11.19 4.66 13.82
CA ASN A 31 11.65 5.96 13.33
C ASN A 31 10.96 6.33 12.01
N ILE A 32 10.88 5.39 11.06
CA ILE A 32 10.17 5.59 9.79
C ILE A 32 8.69 5.90 10.06
N VAL A 33 8.03 5.11 10.90
CA VAL A 33 6.63 5.37 11.29
C VAL A 33 6.46 6.76 11.91
N CYS A 34 7.38 7.17 12.77
CA CYS A 34 7.36 8.51 13.36
C CYS A 34 7.47 9.60 12.28
N GLN A 35 8.36 9.44 11.30
CA GLN A 35 8.51 10.37 10.17
C GLN A 35 7.23 10.45 9.34
N VAL A 36 6.64 9.30 8.97
CA VAL A 36 5.38 9.25 8.21
C VAL A 36 4.25 9.95 8.95
N VAL A 37 4.08 9.71 10.25
CA VAL A 37 3.01 10.33 11.04
C VAL A 37 3.22 11.83 11.20
N LYS A 38 4.46 12.30 11.37
CA LYS A 38 4.77 13.74 11.40
C LYS A 38 4.50 14.43 10.07
N LEU A 39 4.79 13.78 8.95
CA LEU A 39 4.44 14.31 7.64
C LEU A 39 2.92 14.42 7.49
N ALA A 40 2.18 13.38 7.90
CA ALA A 40 0.72 13.41 7.86
C ALA A 40 0.12 14.50 8.76
N GLU A 41 0.66 14.70 9.96
CA GLU A 41 0.32 15.80 10.86
C GLU A 41 0.61 17.16 10.22
N PHE A 42 1.81 17.34 9.65
CA PHE A 42 2.20 18.58 8.97
C PHE A 42 1.32 18.93 7.77
N PHE A 43 0.95 17.93 6.97
CA PHE A 43 0.05 18.09 5.83
C PHE A 43 -1.44 18.05 6.21
N GLU A 44 -1.77 17.92 7.50
CA GLU A 44 -3.14 17.83 8.02
C GLU A 44 -3.99 16.77 7.28
N CYS A 45 -3.41 15.60 7.04
CA CYS A 45 -4.06 14.54 6.25
C CYS A 45 -4.06 13.18 6.96
N ALA A 46 -5.00 12.33 6.55
CA ALA A 46 -5.08 10.95 7.00
C ALA A 46 -4.02 10.06 6.33
N ILE A 47 -3.64 8.98 7.01
CA ILE A 47 -2.77 7.94 6.45
C ILE A 47 -3.62 6.77 5.97
N ALA A 48 -3.39 6.32 4.74
CA ALA A 48 -4.03 5.12 4.20
C ALA A 48 -3.07 3.93 4.22
N ILE A 49 -3.53 2.78 4.72
CA ILE A 49 -2.79 1.51 4.68
C ILE A 49 -3.66 0.38 4.16
N GLU A 50 -3.03 -0.62 3.55
CA GLU A 50 -3.73 -1.84 3.18
C GLU A 50 -4.10 -2.70 4.38
N SER A 51 -5.32 -3.24 4.36
CA SER A 51 -5.75 -4.31 5.26
C SER A 51 -5.21 -5.67 4.77
N LEU A 52 -3.90 -5.87 4.79
CA LEU A 52 -3.27 -7.15 4.39
C LEU A 52 -3.54 -8.25 5.44
N ASP A 53 -4.54 -9.09 5.21
CA ASP A 53 -4.73 -10.30 6.01
C ASP A 53 -3.84 -11.44 5.50
N PHE A 54 -2.62 -11.53 6.05
CA PHE A 54 -1.65 -12.57 5.69
C PHE A 54 -2.06 -13.98 6.16
N THR A 55 -3.11 -14.11 6.97
CA THR A 55 -3.59 -15.43 7.41
C THR A 55 -4.19 -16.23 6.26
N LYS A 56 -4.89 -15.55 5.33
CA LYS A 56 -5.59 -16.19 4.20
C LYS A 56 -4.69 -16.52 3.01
N LYS A 57 -3.55 -15.84 2.85
CA LYS A 57 -2.63 -16.04 1.69
C LYS A 57 -1.73 -17.27 1.85
N LYS A 58 -1.59 -17.81 3.07
CA LYS A 58 -0.76 -18.99 3.39
C LYS A 58 -1.32 -20.32 2.87
N SER A 59 -2.63 -20.43 2.66
CA SER A 59 -3.25 -21.70 2.26
C SER A 59 -3.16 -22.01 0.75
N LYS A 60 -2.54 -21.14 -0.07
CA LYS A 60 -2.61 -21.20 -1.54
C LYS A 60 -1.28 -21.14 -2.31
N MET A 61 -0.09 -21.12 -1.69
CA MET A 61 1.17 -20.88 -2.44
C MET A 61 2.25 -21.96 -2.25
N SER A 62 2.92 -22.27 -3.37
CA SER A 62 4.01 -23.25 -3.58
C SER A 62 5.31 -22.93 -2.81
N GLU A 63 6.30 -23.84 -2.89
CA GLU A 63 7.60 -23.78 -2.20
C GLU A 63 8.37 -22.45 -2.40
N GLU A 64 8.21 -21.77 -3.53
CA GLU A 64 8.80 -20.45 -3.81
C GLU A 64 8.23 -19.32 -2.90
N GLY A 65 6.99 -19.48 -2.43
CA GLY A 65 6.35 -18.56 -1.48
C GLY A 65 6.88 -18.68 -0.04
N LYS A 66 7.67 -19.71 0.26
CA LYS A 66 8.22 -19.95 1.61
C LYS A 66 9.32 -18.93 1.96
N VAL A 67 10.22 -18.65 1.02
CA VAL A 67 11.28 -17.62 1.14
C VAL A 67 10.70 -16.21 1.23
N TYR A 68 9.64 -15.93 0.43
CA TYR A 68 8.93 -14.65 0.49
C TYR A 68 8.17 -14.46 1.82
N ASN A 69 7.63 -15.54 2.41
CA ASN A 69 6.96 -15.53 3.72
C ASN A 69 7.94 -15.42 4.90
N GLU A 70 9.15 -15.96 4.81
CA GLU A 70 10.20 -15.77 5.83
C GLU A 70 10.68 -14.32 5.87
N MET A 71 10.81 -13.67 4.71
CA MET A 71 11.19 -12.25 4.60
C MET A 71 10.11 -11.33 5.19
N LEU A 72 8.83 -11.70 5.04
CA LEU A 72 7.64 -11.06 5.64
C LEU A 72 7.27 -11.67 7.00
N SER A 73 8.27 -12.00 7.85
CA SER A 73 8.00 -12.55 9.19
C SER A 73 6.82 -11.82 9.85
N ASN A 74 5.84 -12.57 10.37
CA ASN A 74 4.62 -12.01 11.01
C ASN A 74 4.97 -10.90 12.03
N PHE A 75 6.16 -10.99 12.60
CA PHE A 75 6.77 -10.04 13.51
C PHE A 75 6.91 -8.63 12.91
N SER A 76 7.45 -8.47 11.71
CA SER A 76 7.67 -7.16 11.08
C SER A 76 6.35 -6.47 10.71
N THR A 77 5.39 -7.23 10.19
CA THR A 77 4.07 -6.71 9.79
C THR A 77 3.21 -6.36 10.99
N GLY A 78 3.16 -7.23 12.02
CA GLY A 78 2.41 -6.97 13.25
C GLY A 78 2.96 -5.75 13.98
N MET A 79 4.28 -5.68 14.14
CA MET A 79 4.95 -4.54 14.77
C MET A 79 4.73 -3.24 14.00
N PHE A 80 4.81 -3.24 12.66
CA PHE A 80 4.53 -2.04 11.87
C PHE A 80 3.10 -1.54 12.12
N ARG A 81 2.12 -2.44 12.12
CA ARG A 81 0.72 -2.10 12.39
C ARG A 81 0.50 -1.52 13.77
N GLU A 82 1.09 -2.12 14.79
CA GLU A 82 0.99 -1.63 16.16
C GLU A 82 1.67 -0.27 16.31
N ALA A 83 2.87 -0.12 15.73
CA ALA A 83 3.62 1.12 15.77
C ALA A 83 2.87 2.27 15.08
N ILE A 84 2.35 2.06 13.87
CA ILE A 84 1.62 3.10 13.14
C ILE A 84 0.30 3.44 13.81
N LEU A 85 -0.46 2.44 14.26
CA LEU A 85 -1.72 2.66 14.98
C LEU A 85 -1.49 3.46 16.27
N SER A 86 -0.48 3.09 17.06
CA SER A 86 -0.13 3.79 18.30
C SER A 86 0.29 5.24 18.03
N ARG A 87 1.11 5.48 16.99
CA ARG A 87 1.58 6.82 16.64
C ARG A 87 0.47 7.69 16.07
N CYS A 88 -0.34 7.17 15.15
CA CYS A 88 -1.53 7.87 14.64
C CYS A 88 -2.43 8.34 15.79
N ARG A 89 -2.76 7.45 16.74
CA ARG A 89 -3.57 7.80 17.92
C ARG A 89 -2.94 8.90 18.78
N ARG A 90 -1.62 8.86 18.97
CA ARG A 90 -0.90 9.85 19.79
C ARG A 90 -0.90 11.25 19.16
N PHE A 91 -0.81 11.34 17.84
CA PHE A 91 -0.71 12.60 17.09
C PHE A 91 -2.05 13.03 16.48
N GLY A 92 -3.16 12.37 16.82
CA GLY A 92 -4.48 12.72 16.27
C GLY A 92 -4.64 12.49 14.77
N VAL A 93 -3.77 11.68 14.15
CA VAL A 93 -3.81 11.39 12.71
C VAL A 93 -4.73 10.20 12.46
N GLU A 94 -5.70 10.35 11.56
CA GLU A 94 -6.59 9.26 11.16
C GLU A 94 -5.83 8.19 10.35
N LEU A 95 -6.08 6.92 10.67
CA LEU A 95 -5.53 5.76 9.95
C LEU A 95 -6.66 5.01 9.22
N ILE A 96 -6.71 5.18 7.90
CA ILE A 96 -7.72 4.57 7.03
C ILE A 96 -7.20 3.22 6.52
N LYS A 97 -7.99 2.17 6.73
CA LYS A 97 -7.72 0.84 6.18
C LYS A 97 -8.48 0.69 4.86
N VAL A 98 -7.75 0.33 3.80
CA VAL A 98 -8.35 0.09 2.48
C VAL A 98 -8.24 -1.38 2.07
N ASN A 99 -9.11 -1.80 1.17
CA ASN A 99 -9.05 -3.14 0.57
C ASN A 99 -7.75 -3.27 -0.27
N PRO A 100 -6.91 -4.30 -0.05
CA PRO A 100 -5.68 -4.51 -0.82
C PRO A 100 -5.90 -5.10 -2.23
N ALA A 101 -7.13 -5.44 -2.62
CA ALA A 101 -7.37 -6.19 -3.85
C ALA A 101 -6.78 -5.48 -5.09
N PHE A 102 -5.87 -6.15 -5.81
CA PHE A 102 -5.27 -5.70 -7.07
C PHE A 102 -4.48 -4.38 -7.03
N THR A 103 -4.13 -3.84 -5.86
CA THR A 103 -3.44 -2.53 -5.76
C THR A 103 -2.13 -2.48 -6.55
N SER A 104 -1.32 -3.54 -6.50
CA SER A 104 -0.07 -3.63 -7.27
C SER A 104 -0.31 -3.68 -8.78
N VAL A 105 -1.29 -4.47 -9.24
CA VAL A 105 -1.62 -4.63 -10.67
C VAL A 105 -2.22 -3.34 -11.23
N ILE A 106 -3.15 -2.73 -10.49
CA ILE A 106 -3.75 -1.44 -10.86
C ILE A 106 -2.67 -0.36 -10.89
N GLY A 107 -1.81 -0.29 -9.87
CA GLY A 107 -0.71 0.66 -9.79
C GLY A 107 0.18 0.59 -11.03
N MET A 108 0.59 -0.62 -11.36
CA MET A 108 1.42 -0.90 -12.52
C MET A 108 0.77 -0.45 -13.83
N ILE A 109 -0.49 -0.79 -14.05
CA ILE A 109 -1.18 -0.52 -15.31
C ILE A 109 -1.59 0.95 -15.45
N ASN A 110 -2.15 1.54 -14.41
CA ASN A 110 -2.76 2.88 -14.50
C ASN A 110 -1.75 4.00 -14.23
N TYR A 111 -0.68 3.74 -13.45
CA TYR A 111 0.07 4.83 -12.82
C TYR A 111 1.57 4.80 -13.03
N MET A 112 2.20 3.64 -13.21
CA MET A 112 3.67 3.60 -13.39
C MET A 112 4.11 4.40 -14.62
N ALA A 113 3.57 4.09 -15.81
CA ALA A 113 3.94 4.79 -17.04
C ALA A 113 3.46 6.25 -17.05
N LYS A 114 2.27 6.51 -16.47
CA LYS A 114 1.65 7.84 -16.44
C LYS A 114 2.46 8.84 -15.60
N TYR A 115 3.01 8.40 -14.48
CA TYR A 115 3.69 9.26 -13.50
C TYR A 115 5.18 8.96 -13.32
N GLY A 116 5.75 8.01 -14.09
CA GLY A 116 7.15 7.60 -13.95
C GLY A 116 7.46 6.94 -12.60
N LEU A 117 6.50 6.24 -12.00
CA LEU A 117 6.62 5.68 -10.65
C LEU A 117 7.16 4.25 -10.67
N ASN A 118 7.85 3.86 -9.60
CA ASN A 118 8.08 2.44 -9.34
C ASN A 118 6.77 1.74 -8.90
N SER A 119 6.78 0.41 -8.92
CA SER A 119 5.60 -0.40 -8.61
C SER A 119 5.05 -0.20 -7.20
N GLY A 120 5.92 0.02 -6.21
CA GLY A 120 5.53 0.28 -4.82
C GLY A 120 4.82 1.62 -4.67
N THR A 121 5.40 2.68 -5.23
CA THR A 121 4.83 4.03 -5.20
C THR A 121 3.52 4.10 -6.01
N ALA A 122 3.44 3.38 -7.13
CA ALA A 122 2.21 3.26 -7.90
C ALA A 122 1.11 2.52 -7.13
N ALA A 123 1.44 1.46 -6.39
CA ALA A 123 0.49 0.79 -5.50
C ALA A 123 0.05 1.71 -4.34
N ALA A 124 0.96 2.48 -3.76
CA ALA A 124 0.66 3.49 -2.73
C ALA A 124 -0.33 4.55 -3.22
N LEU A 125 -0.21 4.98 -4.48
CA LEU A 125 -1.18 5.88 -5.12
C LEU A 125 -2.58 5.26 -5.16
N VAL A 126 -2.71 3.98 -5.56
CA VAL A 126 -4.00 3.28 -5.56
C VAL A 126 -4.60 3.20 -4.14
N ILE A 127 -3.77 2.92 -3.14
CA ILE A 127 -4.19 2.86 -1.73
C ILE A 127 -4.77 4.22 -1.28
N GLY A 128 -4.05 5.31 -1.56
CA GLY A 128 -4.52 6.67 -1.24
C GLY A 128 -5.81 7.04 -1.96
N ARG A 129 -5.92 6.74 -3.25
CA ARG A 129 -7.13 6.99 -4.04
C ARG A 129 -8.35 6.25 -3.51
N ARG A 130 -8.17 5.01 -3.04
CA ARG A 130 -9.24 4.23 -2.39
C ARG A 130 -9.67 4.82 -1.06
N ALA A 131 -8.74 5.40 -0.29
CA ALA A 131 -9.09 6.10 0.95
C ALA A 131 -9.96 7.33 0.67
N LEU A 132 -9.76 7.99 -0.48
CA LEU A 132 -10.63 9.05 -0.99
C LEU A 132 -11.93 8.53 -1.65
N LYS A 133 -12.21 7.23 -1.58
CA LYS A 133 -13.38 6.56 -2.20
C LYS A 133 -13.44 6.71 -3.73
N LEU A 134 -12.29 6.92 -4.38
CA LEU A 134 -12.20 6.95 -5.84
C LEU A 134 -12.10 5.52 -6.41
N SER A 135 -12.78 5.27 -7.53
CA SER A 135 -12.74 3.98 -8.23
C SER A 135 -11.64 3.95 -9.29
N GLU A 136 -11.08 2.76 -9.49
CA GLU A 136 -10.01 2.50 -10.45
C GLU A 136 -10.57 1.74 -11.65
N LYS A 137 -10.66 2.45 -12.78
CA LYS A 137 -11.12 1.87 -14.04
C LYS A 137 -9.95 1.23 -14.76
N ILE A 138 -10.23 0.15 -15.49
CA ILE A 138 -9.27 -0.42 -16.41
C ILE A 138 -9.11 0.50 -17.64
N PRO A 139 -7.90 0.67 -18.19
CA PRO A 139 -7.71 1.48 -19.38
C PRO A 139 -8.53 0.98 -20.56
N GLN A 140 -9.06 1.90 -21.38
CA GLN A 140 -9.91 1.57 -22.53
C GLN A 140 -9.22 0.60 -23.51
N CYS A 141 -7.90 0.71 -23.68
CA CYS A 141 -7.13 -0.19 -24.53
C CYS A 141 -7.06 -1.65 -24.03
N LEU A 142 -7.43 -1.91 -22.77
CA LEU A 142 -7.49 -3.25 -22.17
C LEU A 142 -8.92 -3.75 -21.96
N LEU A 143 -9.93 -2.99 -22.40
CA LEU A 143 -11.33 -3.41 -22.39
C LEU A 143 -11.64 -4.27 -23.61
N ARG A 144 -12.40 -5.34 -23.39
CA ARG A 144 -12.93 -6.19 -24.46
C ARG A 144 -14.40 -5.86 -24.71
N PRO A 145 -14.96 -6.19 -25.89
CA PRO A 145 -16.37 -6.05 -26.16
C PRO A 145 -17.29 -6.79 -25.17
N GLU A 146 -16.81 -7.82 -24.46
CA GLU A 146 -17.61 -8.52 -23.43
C GLU A 146 -17.61 -7.83 -22.06
N ASP A 147 -16.84 -6.74 -21.90
CA ASP A 147 -16.62 -6.09 -20.61
C ASP A 147 -17.58 -4.92 -20.32
N VAL A 148 -18.33 -4.47 -21.32
CA VAL A 148 -19.14 -3.22 -21.30
C VAL A 148 -20.18 -3.19 -20.17
N ASN A 149 -20.69 -4.34 -19.76
CA ASN A 149 -21.73 -4.47 -18.74
C ASN A 149 -21.21 -5.05 -17.40
N LYS A 150 -19.90 -5.21 -17.25
CA LYS A 150 -19.31 -5.83 -16.05
C LYS A 150 -18.78 -4.75 -15.10
N HIS A 151 -18.91 -5.01 -13.80
CA HIS A 151 -18.34 -4.15 -12.75
C HIS A 151 -16.81 -4.10 -12.82
N ASP A 152 -16.19 -2.93 -12.62
CA ASP A 152 -14.74 -2.70 -12.76
C ASP A 152 -13.86 -3.75 -12.06
N TRP A 153 -14.28 -4.21 -10.87
CA TRP A 153 -13.53 -5.20 -10.09
C TRP A 153 -13.49 -6.59 -10.72
N SER A 154 -14.44 -6.90 -11.61
CA SER A 154 -14.41 -8.15 -12.36
C SER A 154 -13.35 -8.13 -13.45
N HIS A 155 -13.04 -6.95 -14.02
CA HIS A 155 -11.99 -6.79 -15.01
C HIS A 155 -10.63 -7.05 -14.38
N TRP A 156 -10.37 -6.51 -13.20
CA TRP A 156 -9.11 -6.70 -12.47
C TRP A 156 -8.84 -8.14 -12.03
N ARG A 157 -9.86 -9.01 -11.96
CA ARG A 157 -9.65 -10.45 -11.69
C ARG A 157 -9.03 -11.21 -12.85
N ARG A 158 -9.13 -10.68 -14.09
CA ARG A 158 -8.65 -11.34 -15.31
C ARG A 158 -7.20 -11.02 -15.62
N VAL A 159 -6.70 -9.92 -15.06
CA VAL A 159 -5.35 -9.38 -15.25
C VAL A 159 -4.41 -10.03 -14.26
#